data_AF-A0A2L2WTE7-F1
#
_entry.id   AF-A0A2L2WTE7-F1
#
_cell.length_a   1.000
_cell.length_b   1.000
_cell.length_c   1.000
_cell.angle_alpha   90.00
_cell.angle_beta   90.00
_cell.angle_gamma   90.00
#
_symmetry.space_group_name_H-M   'P 1'
#
loop_
_entity.id
_entity.type
_entity.pdbx_description
1 polymer ?
#
loop_
_entity_poly.entity_id
_entity_poly.type
_entity_poly.pdbx_seq_one_letter_code
_entity_poly.pdbx_strand_id
1 'polypeptide(L)'
;MLTSRKALAMTSSTPGKTMLINHFCINNSWYIVDLPGYGYAKRGKQAMEELKKMITSYVLHRSQLTNLFVLIDSRLEPQKIDLEFINFLGENGVPFSIIFTKADKNKAGILKKNVDKFLNTLLESWEELPPYFITSSEKATGREEVLNYIEQIISNINE
;
A
#
# COMPACT_ATOMS: atom_id res chain seq x y z
N MET A 1 -2.09 7.98 -10.96
CA MET A 1 -3.36 7.26 -11.17
C MET A 1 -4.50 7.93 -10.43
N LEU A 2 -4.50 7.95 -9.09
CA LEU A 2 -5.65 8.40 -8.28
C LEU A 2 -6.02 9.88 -8.51
N THR A 3 -5.07 10.80 -8.37
CA THR A 3 -5.33 12.25 -8.44
C THR A 3 -5.31 12.84 -9.84
N SER A 4 -5.11 12.02 -10.89
CA SER A 4 -4.83 12.46 -12.27
C SER A 4 -3.67 13.47 -12.44
N ARG A 5 -2.89 13.78 -11.39
CA ARG A 5 -1.78 14.75 -11.42
C ARG A 5 -0.45 14.01 -11.45
N LYS A 6 0.20 13.96 -12.61
CA LYS A 6 1.46 13.21 -12.81
C LYS A 6 2.64 13.73 -11.96
N ALA A 7 2.65 15.02 -11.62
CA ALA A 7 3.73 15.64 -10.86
C ALA A 7 3.46 15.75 -9.34
N LEU A 8 2.36 15.18 -8.84
CA LEU A 8 2.00 15.31 -7.43
C LEU A 8 2.97 14.54 -6.53
N ALA A 9 3.23 13.29 -6.85
CA ALA A 9 4.26 12.48 -6.20
C ALA A 9 5.38 12.19 -7.20
N MET A 10 6.63 12.51 -6.85
CA MET A 10 7.77 12.25 -7.71
C MET A 10 8.13 10.76 -7.68
N THR A 11 7.88 10.06 -8.78
CA THR A 11 8.26 8.64 -8.92
C THR A 11 9.71 8.53 -9.42
N SER A 12 10.58 7.88 -8.65
CA SER A 12 11.93 7.53 -9.09
C SER A 12 11.97 6.10 -9.65
N SER A 13 12.66 5.90 -10.77
CA SER A 13 12.96 4.56 -11.30
C SER A 13 13.89 3.75 -10.38
N THR A 14 14.65 4.43 -9.51
CA THR A 14 15.42 3.81 -8.43
C THR A 14 14.55 3.71 -7.18
N PRO A 15 14.24 2.51 -6.67
CA PRO A 15 13.42 2.38 -5.48
C PRO A 15 14.12 2.95 -4.22
N GLY A 16 13.32 3.37 -3.25
CA GLY A 16 13.78 3.88 -1.95
C GLY A 16 14.13 5.37 -1.90
N LYS A 17 14.07 6.15 -2.98
CA LYS A 17 14.47 7.59 -2.92
C LYS A 17 13.61 8.42 -1.95
N THR A 18 12.35 8.08 -1.74
CA THR A 18 11.50 8.75 -0.78
C THR A 18 11.96 8.41 0.63
N MET A 19 12.43 9.43 1.36
CA MET A 19 12.88 9.35 2.75
C MET A 19 11.99 10.17 3.70
N LEU A 20 11.08 10.95 3.13
CA LEU A 20 10.17 11.83 3.86
C LEU A 20 8.76 11.28 3.73
N ILE A 21 7.94 11.60 4.71
CA ILE A 21 6.50 11.37 4.65
C ILE A 21 5.86 12.56 3.94
N ASN A 22 5.39 12.35 2.71
CA ASN A 22 4.81 13.43 1.91
C ASN A 22 3.30 13.51 2.13
N HIS A 23 2.80 14.68 2.51
CA HIS A 23 1.37 14.93 2.70
C HIS A 23 0.81 15.72 1.53
N PHE A 24 -0.22 15.18 0.87
CA PHE A 24 -0.93 15.82 -0.23
C PHE A 24 -2.35 16.16 0.21
N CYS A 25 -2.63 17.45 0.35
CA CYS A 25 -3.97 17.93 0.68
C CYS A 25 -4.88 17.75 -0.55
N ILE A 26 -6.00 17.05 -0.37
CA ILE A 26 -7.02 16.78 -1.39
C ILE A 26 -8.27 17.56 -1.02
N ASN A 27 -8.75 18.36 -1.99
CA ASN A 27 -9.98 19.17 -1.87
C ASN A 27 -10.08 19.96 -0.54
N ASN A 28 -8.93 20.39 0.00
CA ASN A 28 -8.83 21.12 1.27
C ASN A 28 -9.50 20.45 2.48
N SER A 29 -9.71 19.13 2.43
CA SER A 29 -10.52 18.39 3.42
C SER A 29 -9.80 17.19 4.02
N TRP A 30 -8.99 16.49 3.23
CA TRP A 30 -8.28 15.30 3.70
C TRP A 30 -6.91 15.17 3.04
N TYR A 31 -6.10 14.22 3.53
CA TYR A 31 -4.74 14.03 3.05
C TYR A 31 -4.54 12.63 2.46
N ILE A 32 -3.89 12.57 1.29
CA ILE A 32 -3.18 11.37 0.85
C ILE A 32 -1.75 11.50 1.38
N VAL A 33 -1.27 10.46 2.05
CA VAL A 33 0.09 10.45 2.61
C VAL A 33 0.91 9.37 1.91
N ASP A 34 2.03 9.78 1.31
CA ASP A 34 3.01 8.87 0.70
C ASP A 34 4.10 8.57 1.73
N LEU A 35 4.08 7.34 2.22
CA LEU A 35 5.09 6.81 3.13
C LEU A 35 6.28 6.26 2.32
N PRO A 36 7.49 6.34 2.89
CA PRO A 36 8.64 5.72 2.25
C PRO A 36 8.48 4.19 2.21
N GLY A 37 9.02 3.56 1.16
CA GLY A 37 8.87 2.12 0.94
C GLY A 37 9.70 1.29 1.93
N TYR A 38 9.06 0.35 2.63
CA TYR A 38 9.70 -0.51 3.63
C TYR A 38 10.60 -1.62 3.03
N GLY A 39 10.46 -1.93 1.74
CA GLY A 39 11.05 -3.13 1.11
C GLY A 39 12.44 -3.02 0.48
N TYR A 40 13.11 -1.86 0.47
CA TYR A 40 14.28 -1.67 -0.41
C TYR A 40 15.64 -2.06 0.21
N ALA A 41 16.14 -3.23 -0.20
CA ALA A 41 17.37 -3.89 0.26
C ALA A 41 18.71 -3.26 -0.15
N LYS A 42 18.73 -2.22 -1.01
CA LYS A 42 19.99 -1.60 -1.47
C LYS A 42 20.53 -0.53 -0.52
N ARG A 43 19.94 -0.41 0.68
CA ARG A 43 20.29 0.56 1.72
C ARG A 43 21.17 -0.10 2.79
N GLY A 44 22.02 0.70 3.42
CA GLY A 44 22.73 0.26 4.61
C GLY A 44 21.76 -0.11 5.73
N LYS A 45 22.15 -1.05 6.59
CA LYS A 45 21.32 -1.55 7.71
C LYS A 45 20.72 -0.42 8.55
N GLN A 46 21.54 0.57 8.92
CA GLN A 46 21.11 1.73 9.71
C GLN A 46 19.96 2.50 9.05
N ALA A 47 20.08 2.82 7.76
CA ALA A 47 19.04 3.55 7.05
C ALA A 47 17.73 2.75 6.95
N MET A 48 17.80 1.41 6.85
CA MET A 48 16.61 0.56 6.89
C MET A 48 15.95 0.55 8.27
N GLU A 49 16.75 0.53 9.34
CA GLU A 49 16.22 0.59 10.71
C GLU A 49 15.56 1.94 11.01
N GLU A 50 16.17 3.05 10.62
CA GLU A 50 15.59 4.39 10.75
C GLU A 50 14.27 4.49 9.97
N LEU A 51 14.24 3.94 8.76
CA LEU A 51 13.04 3.90 7.94
C LEU A 51 11.93 3.08 8.59
N LYS A 52 12.26 1.89 9.10
CA LYS A 52 11.32 1.01 9.80
C LYS A 52 10.76 1.72 11.02
N LYS A 53 11.60 2.35 11.85
CA LYS A 53 11.17 3.13 13.03
C LYS A 53 10.21 4.25 12.67
N MET A 54 10.51 5.01 11.60
CA MET A 54 9.66 6.10 11.15
C MET A 54 8.29 5.59 10.66
N ILE A 55 8.27 4.54 9.82
CA ILE A 55 7.02 3.95 9.32
C ILE A 55 6.21 3.40 10.48
N THR A 56 6.82 2.58 11.35
CA THR A 56 6.17 2.00 12.54
C THR A 56 5.59 3.08 13.45
N SER A 57 6.37 4.12 13.77
CA SER A 57 5.89 5.22 14.61
C SER A 57 4.70 5.95 13.98
N TYR A 58 4.77 6.21 12.66
CA TYR A 58 3.68 6.87 11.95
C TYR A 58 2.40 6.03 11.97
N VAL A 59 2.48 4.74 11.62
CA VAL A 59 1.28 3.88 11.50
C VAL A 59 0.64 3.57 12.85
N LEU A 60 1.42 3.54 13.94
CA LEU A 60 0.89 3.24 15.28
C LEU A 60 0.39 4.47 16.03
N HIS A 61 0.95 5.66 15.79
CA HIS A 61 0.69 6.82 16.64
C HIS A 61 -0.05 7.95 15.92
N ARG A 62 -0.26 7.86 14.61
CA ARG A 62 -1.03 8.87 13.86
C ARG A 62 -2.53 8.67 14.08
N SER A 63 -3.11 9.41 15.02
CA SER A 63 -4.55 9.33 15.33
C SER A 63 -5.47 9.66 14.15
N GLN A 64 -5.03 10.47 13.18
CA GLN A 64 -5.78 10.79 11.97
C GLN A 64 -5.64 9.75 10.84
N LEU A 65 -4.89 8.67 11.05
CA LEU A 65 -4.76 7.61 10.06
C LEU A 65 -6.05 6.79 10.01
N THR A 66 -6.79 6.89 8.90
CA THR A 66 -8.03 6.13 8.74
C THR A 66 -7.84 4.79 8.04
N ASN A 67 -6.99 4.74 7.02
CA ASN A 67 -6.70 3.50 6.30
C ASN A 67 -5.31 3.58 5.66
N LEU A 68 -4.54 2.50 5.78
CA LEU A 68 -3.25 2.33 5.12
C LEU A 68 -3.40 1.48 3.85
N PHE A 69 -2.88 1.93 2.72
CA PHE A 69 -2.83 1.13 1.49
C PHE A 69 -1.45 0.47 1.34
N VAL A 70 -1.39 -0.86 1.49
CA VAL A 70 -0.16 -1.64 1.33
C VAL A 70 -0.01 -2.03 -0.14
N LEU A 71 1.00 -1.46 -0.81
CA LEU A 71 1.24 -1.70 -2.24
C LEU A 71 2.11 -2.93 -2.46
N ILE A 72 1.54 -3.97 -3.08
CA ILE A 72 2.21 -5.23 -3.41
C ILE A 72 2.48 -5.30 -4.91
N ASP A 73 3.66 -5.74 -5.35
CA ASP A 73 3.95 -5.95 -6.77
C ASP A 73 3.37 -7.29 -7.23
N SER A 74 2.30 -7.27 -8.04
CA SER A 74 1.58 -8.48 -8.47
C SER A 74 2.41 -9.46 -9.33
N ARG A 75 3.60 -9.04 -9.75
CA ARG A 75 4.53 -9.89 -10.53
C ARG A 75 5.33 -10.85 -9.66
N LEU A 76 5.48 -10.52 -8.38
CA LEU A 76 6.33 -11.26 -7.47
C LEU A 76 5.54 -12.32 -6.73
N GLU A 77 6.25 -13.38 -6.34
CA GLU A 77 5.78 -14.32 -5.33
C GLU A 77 5.65 -13.62 -3.97
N PRO A 78 4.86 -14.15 -3.02
CA PRO A 78 4.72 -13.54 -1.70
C PRO A 78 6.09 -13.31 -1.05
N GLN A 79 6.40 -12.05 -0.79
CA GLN A 79 7.66 -11.67 -0.18
C GLN A 79 7.51 -11.70 1.34
N LYS A 80 8.49 -12.28 2.03
CA LYS A 80 8.52 -12.33 3.49
C LYS A 80 8.30 -10.96 4.14
N ILE A 81 8.92 -9.92 3.59
CA ILE A 81 8.81 -8.56 4.12
C ILE A 81 7.40 -7.97 4.01
N ASP A 82 6.65 -8.34 2.96
CA ASP A 82 5.26 -7.90 2.78
C ASP A 82 4.35 -8.62 3.77
N LEU A 83 4.52 -9.93 3.92
CA LEU A 83 3.77 -10.76 4.87
C LEU A 83 4.02 -10.31 6.33
N GLU A 84 5.28 -10.08 6.70
CA GLU A 84 5.65 -9.58 8.03
C GLU A 84 5.05 -8.20 8.30
N PHE A 85 5.01 -7.31 7.30
CA PHE A 85 4.43 -5.98 7.47
C PHE A 85 2.91 -6.06 7.61
N ILE A 86 2.24 -6.89 6.81
CA ILE A 86 0.79 -7.12 6.90
C ILE A 86 0.42 -7.70 8.28
N ASN A 87 1.15 -8.73 8.74
CA ASN A 87 0.95 -9.33 10.06
C ASN A 87 1.13 -8.30 11.18
N PHE A 88 2.19 -7.49 11.11
CA PHE A 88 2.42 -6.40 12.06
C PHE A 88 1.25 -5.40 12.11
N LEU A 89 0.66 -5.03 10.96
CA LEU A 89 -0.50 -4.14 10.93
C LEU A 89 -1.72 -4.79 11.60
N GLY A 90 -1.98 -6.07 11.30
CA GLY A 90 -3.07 -6.84 11.90
C GLY A 90 -2.97 -6.97 13.42
N GLU A 91 -1.80 -7.38 13.91
CA GLU A 91 -1.52 -7.53 15.34
C GLU A 91 -1.70 -6.23 16.12
N ASN A 92 -1.48 -5.09 15.48
CA ASN A 92 -1.62 -3.76 16.09
C ASN A 92 -2.98 -3.09 15.79
N GLY A 93 -3.90 -3.79 15.12
CA GLY A 93 -5.24 -3.27 14.82
C GLY A 93 -5.21 -2.03 13.89
N VAL A 94 -4.16 -1.87 13.08
CA VAL A 94 -4.07 -0.75 12.14
C VAL A 94 -5.01 -1.03 10.97
N PRO A 95 -5.96 -0.14 10.63
CA PRO A 95 -6.84 -0.33 9.48
C PRO A 95 -6.05 -0.23 8.17
N PHE A 96 -6.14 -1.25 7.31
CA PHE A 96 -5.41 -1.28 6.05
C PHE A 96 -6.12 -2.06 4.95
N SER A 97 -5.64 -1.87 3.72
CA SER A 97 -6.11 -2.56 2.52
C SER A 97 -4.93 -2.85 1.59
N ILE A 98 -5.03 -3.94 0.82
CA ILE A 98 -3.95 -4.40 -0.06
C ILE A 98 -4.20 -3.90 -1.49
N ILE A 99 -3.18 -3.33 -2.12
CA ILE A 99 -3.22 -2.94 -3.53
C ILE A 99 -2.18 -3.75 -4.30
N PHE A 100 -2.62 -4.72 -5.08
CA PHE A 100 -1.78 -5.40 -6.05
C PHE A 100 -1.54 -4.48 -7.25
N THR A 101 -0.31 -4.01 -7.42
CA THR A 101 0.10 -3.07 -8.46
C THR A 101 0.65 -3.78 -9.70
N LYS A 102 0.77 -3.05 -10.81
CA LYS A 102 1.39 -3.50 -12.08
C LYS A 102 0.69 -4.71 -12.73
N ALA A 103 -0.63 -4.80 -12.57
CA ALA A 103 -1.44 -5.86 -13.15
C ALA A 103 -1.27 -6.02 -14.67
N ASP A 104 -0.90 -4.95 -15.38
CA ASP A 104 -0.64 -4.94 -16.82
C ASP A 104 0.61 -5.73 -17.26
N LYS A 105 1.49 -6.08 -16.33
CA LYS A 105 2.78 -6.71 -16.64
C LYS A 105 2.73 -8.23 -16.72
N ASN A 106 1.63 -8.85 -16.30
CA ASN A 106 1.42 -10.30 -16.36
C ASN A 106 0.18 -10.64 -17.21
N LYS A 107 0.20 -11.82 -17.85
CA LYS A 107 -1.04 -12.37 -18.45
C LYS A 107 -2.06 -12.65 -17.34
N ALA A 108 -3.35 -12.48 -17.64
CA ALA A 108 -4.44 -12.59 -16.65
C ALA A 108 -4.38 -13.86 -15.79
N GLY A 109 -4.07 -15.02 -16.38
CA GLY A 109 -3.93 -16.28 -15.63
C GLY A 109 -2.75 -16.30 -14.64
N ILE A 110 -1.61 -15.70 -15.01
CA ILE A 110 -0.43 -15.60 -14.13
C ILE A 110 -0.72 -14.59 -13.01
N LEU A 111 -1.31 -13.44 -13.37
CA LEU A 111 -1.72 -12.42 -12.40
C LEU A 111 -2.64 -13.01 -11.33
N LYS A 112 -3.70 -13.71 -11.76
CA LYS A 112 -4.63 -14.37 -10.85
C LYS A 112 -3.91 -15.38 -9.96
N LYS A 113 -3.09 -16.26 -10.55
CA LYS A 113 -2.32 -17.25 -9.79
C LYS A 113 -1.43 -16.62 -8.70
N ASN A 114 -0.74 -15.52 -9.02
CA ASN A 114 0.14 -14.84 -8.07
C ASN A 114 -0.65 -14.18 -6.93
N VAL A 115 -1.75 -13.50 -7.26
CA VAL A 115 -2.64 -12.88 -6.27
C VAL A 115 -3.26 -13.95 -5.38
N ASP A 116 -3.85 -15.00 -5.96
CA ASP A 116 -4.44 -16.11 -5.21
C ASP A 116 -3.41 -16.76 -4.30
N LYS A 117 -2.16 -16.94 -4.77
CA LYS A 117 -1.09 -17.48 -3.93
C LYS A 117 -0.76 -16.57 -2.75
N PHE A 118 -0.70 -15.24 -2.95
CA PHE A 118 -0.48 -14.28 -1.87
C PHE A 118 -1.59 -14.33 -0.83
N LEU A 119 -2.85 -14.33 -1.28
CA LEU A 119 -4.02 -14.39 -0.39
C LEU A 119 -4.07 -15.72 0.37
N ASN A 120 -3.82 -16.85 -0.30
CA ASN A 120 -3.76 -18.17 0.35
C ASN A 120 -2.67 -18.25 1.40
N THR A 121 -1.49 -17.66 1.16
CA THR A 121 -0.43 -17.60 2.18
C THR A 121 -0.83 -16.77 3.39
N LEU A 122 -1.60 -15.68 3.21
CA LEU A 122 -2.15 -14.95 4.35
C LEU A 122 -3.21 -15.76 5.10
N LEU A 123 -4.07 -16.50 4.39
CA LEU A 123 -5.11 -17.35 5.01
C LEU A 123 -4.55 -18.48 5.87
N GLU A 124 -3.25 -18.79 5.78
CA GLU A 124 -2.58 -19.71 6.71
C GLU A 124 -2.55 -19.15 8.14
N SER A 125 -2.61 -17.83 8.32
CA SER A 125 -2.54 -17.17 9.63
C SER A 125 -3.66 -16.17 9.90
N TRP A 126 -4.51 -15.85 8.91
CA TRP A 126 -5.61 -14.90 9.01
C TRP A 126 -6.96 -15.59 8.83
N GLU A 127 -7.91 -15.31 9.72
CA GLU A 127 -9.30 -15.79 9.59
C GLU A 127 -10.07 -15.00 8.52
N GLU A 128 -9.90 -13.69 8.50
CA GLU A 128 -10.46 -12.79 7.50
C GLU A 128 -9.36 -11.91 6.90
N LEU A 129 -9.36 -11.78 5.57
CA LEU A 129 -8.39 -10.95 4.87
C LEU A 129 -8.85 -9.50 4.78
N PRO A 130 -7.92 -8.52 4.82
CA PRO A 130 -8.26 -7.13 4.54
C PRO A 130 -8.78 -6.97 3.10
N PRO A 131 -9.57 -5.91 2.82
CA PRO A 131 -9.96 -5.56 1.46
C PRO A 131 -8.74 -5.45 0.54
N TYR A 132 -8.87 -5.97 -0.68
CA TYR A 132 -7.80 -5.92 -1.67
C TYR A 132 -8.29 -5.50 -3.05
N PHE A 133 -7.38 -4.88 -3.82
CA PHE A 133 -7.65 -4.38 -5.16
C PHE A 133 -6.52 -4.73 -6.11
N ILE A 134 -6.85 -5.03 -7.37
CA ILE A 134 -5.88 -5.29 -8.44
C ILE A 134 -5.85 -4.06 -9.34
N THR A 135 -4.66 -3.44 -9.46
CA THR A 135 -4.51 -2.15 -10.12
C THR A 135 -3.37 -2.12 -11.14
N SER A 136 -3.53 -1.26 -12.14
CA SER A 136 -2.45 -0.85 -13.04
C SER A 136 -2.46 0.66 -13.16
N SER A 137 -1.36 1.31 -12.77
CA SER A 137 -1.20 2.75 -13.01
C SER A 137 -0.99 3.09 -14.48
N GLU A 138 -0.55 2.13 -15.31
CA GLU A 138 -0.34 2.33 -16.75
C GLU A 138 -1.64 2.21 -17.54
N LYS A 139 -2.50 1.26 -17.16
CA LYS A 139 -3.80 1.00 -17.81
C LYS A 139 -4.99 1.63 -17.08
N ALA A 140 -4.75 2.27 -15.94
CA ALA A 140 -5.76 2.78 -15.02
C ALA A 140 -6.76 1.73 -14.49
N THR A 141 -6.44 0.43 -14.63
CA THR A 141 -7.23 -0.68 -14.08
C THR A 141 -7.33 -0.57 -12.56
N GLY A 142 -8.50 -0.88 -12.00
CA GLY A 142 -8.73 -0.88 -10.55
C GLY A 142 -8.85 0.51 -9.92
N ARG A 143 -8.83 1.58 -10.74
CA ARG A 143 -8.82 2.96 -10.22
C ARG A 143 -10.15 3.34 -9.59
N GLU A 144 -11.26 3.04 -10.26
CA GLU A 144 -12.59 3.44 -9.80
C GLU A 144 -12.94 2.70 -8.50
N GLU A 145 -12.61 1.42 -8.43
CA GLU A 145 -12.79 0.58 -7.25
C GLU A 145 -12.05 1.14 -6.04
N VAL A 146 -10.79 1.57 -6.22
CA VAL A 146 -10.01 2.21 -5.14
C VAL A 146 -10.57 3.57 -4.76
N LEU A 147 -11.00 4.39 -5.72
CA LEU A 147 -11.59 5.70 -5.43
C LEU A 147 -12.92 5.58 -4.68
N ASN A 148 -13.79 4.67 -5.10
CA ASN A 148 -15.06 4.38 -4.44
C ASN A 148 -14.83 3.90 -3.01
N TYR A 149 -13.83 3.05 -2.79
CA TYR A 149 -13.49 2.59 -1.44
C TYR A 149 -12.94 3.72 -0.56
N ILE A 150 -12.11 4.61 -1.10
CA ILE A 150 -11.65 5.81 -0.39
C ILE A 150 -12.85 6.70 -0.02
N GLU A 151 -13.79 6.91 -0.95
CA GLU A 151 -14.99 7.71 -0.70
C GLU A 151 -15.88 7.10 0.39
N GLN A 152 -16.05 5.77 0.39
CA GLN A 152 -16.76 5.05 1.46
C GLN A 152 -16.09 5.25 2.82
N ILE A 153 -14.76 5.08 2.90
CA ILE A 153 -14.01 5.31 4.13
C ILE A 153 -14.23 6.75 4.63
N ILE A 154 -14.07 7.74 3.76
CA ILE A 154 -14.21 9.15 4.14
C ILE A 154 -15.64 9.47 4.60
N SER A 155 -16.64 8.90 3.93
CA SER A 155 -18.05 9.12 4.30
C SER A 155 -18.34 8.58 5.70
N ASN A 156 -17.86 7.36 6.01
CA ASN A 156 -18.04 6.72 7.31
C ASN A 156 -17.35 7.46 8.48
N ILE A 157 -16.36 8.32 8.23
CA ILE A 157 -15.72 9.14 9.27
C ILE A 157 -16.56 10.39 9.59
N ASN A 158 -17.29 10.90 8.59
CA ASN A 158 -18.03 12.15 8.68
C ASN A 158 -19.47 11.97 9.19
N GLU A 159 -19.92 10.73 9.37
CA GLU A 159 -21.15 10.36 10.08
C GLU A 159 -20.93 10.29 11.60
#